data_AF-A0A5N7HKZ6-F1
#
_entry.id   AF-A0A5N7HKZ6-F1
#
_cell.length_a   1.000
_cell.length_b   1.000
_cell.length_c   1.000
_cell.angle_alpha   90.00
_cell.angle_beta   90.00
_cell.angle_gamma   90.00
#
_symmetry.space_group_name_H-M   'P 1'
#
loop_
_entity.id
_entity.type
_entity.pdbx_description
1 polymer ?
#
loop_
_entity_poly.entity_id
_entity_poly.type
_entity_poly.pdbx_seq_one_letter_code
_entity_poly.pdbx_strand_id
1 'polypeptide(L)' 'MFKKIFFIGFLALFFSGCFVNERGISNRFYDDCKEYYDASGTYHKECPKNWVDLPLTPDSF' A
#
# COMPACT_ATOMS: atom_id res chain seq x y z
N MET A 1 4.64 -7.74 34.17
CA MET A 1 3.46 -7.99 33.31
C MET A 1 3.43 -7.12 32.06
N PHE A 2 3.62 -5.80 32.16
CA PHE A 2 3.59 -4.85 31.01
C PHE A 2 4.46 -5.24 29.80
N LYS A 3 5.68 -5.75 30.03
CA LYS A 3 6.60 -6.17 28.95
C LYS A 3 6.00 -7.25 28.02
N LYS A 4 5.18 -8.17 28.58
CA LYS A 4 4.50 -9.21 27.79
C LYS A 4 3.34 -8.64 26.97
N ILE A 5 2.61 -7.67 27.52
CA ILE A 5 1.49 -6.99 26.83
C ILE A 5 2.02 -6.20 25.63
N PHE A 6 3.12 -5.45 25.81
CA PHE A 6 3.79 -4.78 24.69
C PHE A 6 4.24 -5.76 23.61
N PHE A 7 4.85 -6.88 24.02
CA PHE A 7 5.30 -7.88 23.07
C PHE A 7 4.15 -8.49 22.25
N ILE A 8 3.03 -8.82 22.91
CA ILE A 8 1.83 -9.35 22.26
C ILE A 8 1.20 -8.30 21.32
N GLY A 9 1.12 -7.03 21.75
CA GLY A 9 0.62 -5.95 20.90
C GLY A 9 1.47 -5.74 19.64
N PHE A 10 2.80 -5.81 19.79
CA PHE A 10 3.72 -5.72 18.67
C PHE A 10 3.59 -6.92 17.71
N LEU A 11 3.40 -8.12 18.26
CA LEU A 11 3.15 -9.33 17.48
C LEU A 11 1.85 -9.23 16.67
N ALA A 12 0.78 -8.69 17.27
CA ALA A 12 -0.50 -8.50 16.60
C ALA A 12 -0.41 -7.51 15.42
N LEU A 13 0.43 -6.47 15.52
CA LEU A 13 0.69 -5.55 14.41
C LEU A 13 1.39 -6.26 13.24
N PHE A 14 2.37 -7.11 13.52
CA PHE A 14 3.06 -7.89 12.48
C PHE A 14 2.15 -8.92 11.78
N PHE A 15 1.18 -9.49 12.50
CA PHE A 15 0.21 -10.44 11.95
C PHE A 15 -1.08 -9.79 11.43
N SER A 16 -1.18 -8.46 11.41
CA SER A 16 -2.39 -7.74 11.00
C SER A 16 -2.67 -7.78 9.48
N GLY A 17 -1.76 -8.34 8.67
CA GLY A 17 -1.89 -8.38 7.21
C GLY A 17 -1.86 -6.99 6.56
N CYS A 18 -1.38 -5.99 7.30
CA CYS A 18 -1.21 -4.62 6.85
C CYS A 18 0.21 -4.45 6.33
N PHE A 19 0.34 -4.21 5.03
CA PHE A 19 1.60 -4.08 4.33
C PHE A 19 1.81 -2.64 3.91
N VAL A 20 3.07 -2.21 3.94
CA VAL A 20 3.50 -0.92 3.38
C VAL A 20 4.09 -1.21 2.01
N ASN A 21 3.51 -0.61 0.97
CA ASN A 21 3.98 -0.68 -0.41
C ASN A 21 4.40 0.72 -0.92
N GLU A 22 4.80 0.82 -2.19
CA GLU A 22 5.30 2.07 -2.79
C GLU A 22 4.27 3.21 -2.79
N ARG A 23 2.99 2.86 -2.69
CA ARG A 23 1.86 3.79 -2.71
C ARG A 23 1.24 4.01 -1.34
N GLY A 24 1.66 3.27 -0.30
CA GLY A 24 1.21 3.46 1.08
C GLY A 24 0.79 2.18 1.78
N ILE A 25 -0.32 2.23 2.53
CA ILE A 25 -0.75 1.13 3.42
C ILE A 25 -1.90 0.35 2.77
N SER A 26 -1.71 -0.95 2.61
CA SER A 26 -2.65 -1.85 1.95
C SER A 26 -2.69 -3.22 2.61
N ASN A 27 -3.72 -4.00 2.30
CA ASN A 27 -3.73 -5.44 2.60
C ASN A 27 -2.96 -6.27 1.56
N ARG A 28 -2.39 -5.61 0.55
CA ARG A 28 -1.55 -6.21 -0.49
C ARG A 28 -0.12 -5.68 -0.39
N PHE A 29 0.83 -6.59 -0.47
CA PHE A 29 2.24 -6.24 -0.46
C PHE A 29 2.69 -5.59 -1.78
N TYR A 30 2.13 -6.03 -2.91
CA TYR A 30 2.43 -5.48 -4.24
C TYR A 30 1.25 -4.70 -4.80
N ASP A 31 1.54 -3.63 -5.53
CA ASP A 31 0.55 -2.86 -6.28
C ASP A 31 0.32 -3.51 -7.65
N ASP A 32 -0.81 -4.19 -7.80
CA ASP A 32 -1.22 -4.84 -9.06
C ASP A 32 -1.73 -3.80 -10.08
N CYS A 33 -0.88 -2.86 -10.47
CA CYS A 33 -1.21 -1.84 -11.45
C CYS A 33 -1.44 -2.47 -12.83
N LYS A 34 -2.55 -2.11 -13.47
CA LYS A 34 -2.85 -2.43 -14.86
C LYS A 34 -2.38 -1.30 -15.74
N GLU A 35 -1.47 -1.64 -16.64
CA GLU A 35 -0.93 -0.72 -17.63
C GLU A 35 -1.48 -1.10 -19.01
N TYR A 36 -2.08 -0.14 -19.71
CA TYR A 36 -2.65 -0.37 -21.04
C TYR A 36 -2.68 0.91 -21.87
N TYR A 37 -2.88 0.76 -23.18
CA TYR A 37 -3.15 1.87 -24.09
C TYR A 37 -4.62 1.86 -24.49
N ASP A 38 -5.26 3.03 -24.48
CA ASP A 38 -6.62 3.14 -24.99
C ASP A 38 -6.68 3.16 -26.52
N ALA A 39 -7.89 3.22 -27.08
CA ALA A 39 -8.09 3.27 -28.53
C ALA A 39 -7.48 4.52 -29.20
N SER A 40 -7.19 5.59 -28.43
CA SER A 40 -6.50 6.79 -28.92
C SER A 40 -4.97 6.67 -28.88
N GLY A 41 -4.44 5.57 -28.32
CA GLY A 41 -3.00 5.37 -28.10
C GLY A 41 -2.48 6.06 -26.85
N THR A 42 -3.35 6.54 -25.96
CA THR A 42 -2.95 7.18 -24.70
C THR A 42 -2.62 6.11 -23.66
N TYR A 43 -1.49 6.25 -22.96
CA TYR A 43 -1.07 5.35 -21.89
C TYR A 43 -1.90 5.61 -20.62
N HIS A 44 -2.41 4.53 -20.02
CA HIS A 44 -3.12 4.54 -18.76
C HIS A 44 -2.47 3.56 -17.78
N LYS A 45 -2.39 3.98 -16.52
CA LYS A 45 -1.95 3.15 -15.40
C LYS A 45 -3.00 3.19 -14.30
N GLU A 46 -3.76 2.12 -14.19
CA GLU A 46 -4.79 1.97 -13.17
C GLU A 46 -4.27 1.10 -12.04
N CYS A 47 -4.21 1.63 -10.82
CA CYS A 47 -3.74 0.88 -9.67
C CYS A 47 -4.86 0.73 -8.62
N PRO A 48 -4.93 -0.40 -7.90
CA PRO A 48 -5.90 -0.59 -6.83
C PRO A 48 -5.75 0.47 -5.74
N LYS A 49 -6.84 0.80 -5.05
CA LYS A 49 -6.84 1.82 -4.00
C LYS A 49 -6.25 1.27 -2.70
N ASN A 50 -5.31 2.01 -2.09
CA ASN A 50 -4.81 1.70 -0.76
C ASN A 50 -5.75 2.20 0.33
N TRP A 51 -5.55 1.74 1.56
CA TRP A 51 -6.28 2.28 2.72
C TRP A 51 -5.79 3.68 3.06
N VAL A 52 -4.48 3.88 2.95
CA VAL A 52 -3.83 5.19 3.08
C VAL A 52 -2.84 5.31 1.94
N ASP A 53 -3.04 6.30 1.06
CA ASP A 53 -2.09 6.64 0.01
C ASP A 53 -0.99 7.53 0.60
N LEU A 54 0.26 7.06 0.52
CA LEU A 54 1.47 7.76 0.96
C LEU A 54 2.41 7.84 -0.23
N PRO A 55 2.22 8.81 -1.14
CA PRO A 55 3.07 8.94 -2.31
C PRO A 55 4.51 9.26 -1.87
N LEU A 56 5.45 8.38 -2.22
CA LEU A 56 6.88 8.55 -1.89
C LEU A 56 7.50 9.75 -2.64
N THR A 57 6.93 10.10 -3.79
CA THR A 57 7.21 11.33 -4.53
C THR A 57 5.99 12.22 -4.46
N PRO A 58 6.11 13.47 -3.97
CA PRO A 58 4.99 14.41 -3.99
C PRO A 58 4.49 14.60 -5.42
N ASP A 59 3.17 14.71 -5.58
CA ASP A 59 2.57 15.02 -6.88
C ASP A 59 3.21 16.30 -7.41
N SER A 60 3.77 16.24 -8.61
CA SER A 60 4.42 17.38 -9.25
C SER A 60 3.40 18.52 -9.40
N PHE A 61 3.72 19.66 -8.76
CA PHE A 61 3.00 20.93 -8.90
C PHE A 61 3.03 21.44 -10.35
#